data_AF-A0A9P9FPS4-F1
#
_entry.id   AF-A0A9P9FPS4-F1
#
_cell.length_a   1.000
_cell.length_b   1.000
_cell.length_c   1.000
_cell.angle_alpha   90.00
_cell.angle_beta   90.00
_cell.angle_gamma   90.00
#
_symmetry.space_group_name_H-M   'P 1'
#
loop_
_entity.id
_entity.type
_entity.pdbx_description
1 polymer ?
#
loop_
_entity_poly.entity_id
_entity_poly.type
_entity_poly.pdbx_seq_one_letter_code
_entity_poly.pdbx_strand_id
1 'polypeptide(L)'
;MDRSQPASSNLMDTHNRLVADVLTRYRTLMMLATIQAEGERNNANPEAIAVTGISMKMEFDCLYTSVKELLALSRKIKELWVFGPLSRGDPNARAKEERIDRDVGAVASLLDSLNAAGMDDLARRCGGSWEPQGAGDDASSTAAASTTVTATTQADGTSVASGTVGR
;
A
#
# COMPACT_ATOMS: atom_id res chain seq x y z
N MET A 1 15.84 -0.40 7.35
CA MET A 1 14.74 -0.03 8.27
C MET A 1 13.92 -1.28 8.56
N ASP A 2 14.26 -1.95 9.66
CA ASP A 2 13.60 -3.14 10.18
C ASP A 2 12.16 -2.84 10.57
N ARG A 3 11.23 -3.07 9.65
CA ARG A 3 9.78 -2.90 9.81
C ARG A 3 9.10 -4.11 10.49
N SER A 4 9.83 -4.87 11.30
CA SER A 4 9.36 -6.13 11.89
C SER A 4 9.33 -6.10 13.43
N GLN A 5 8.73 -5.07 14.02
CA GLN A 5 8.08 -5.02 15.35
C GLN A 5 7.60 -3.57 15.61
N PRO A 6 6.48 -3.24 16.31
CA PRO A 6 5.37 -4.00 16.88
C PRO A 6 3.99 -3.37 16.49
N ALA A 7 3.74 -3.11 15.20
CA ALA A 7 2.51 -2.42 14.78
C ALA A 7 1.22 -3.15 15.21
N SER A 8 1.26 -4.49 15.30
CA SER A 8 0.12 -5.31 15.75
C SER A 8 -0.14 -5.20 17.26
N SER A 9 0.90 -5.12 18.10
CA SER A 9 0.74 -4.95 19.56
C SER A 9 0.10 -3.60 19.86
N ASN A 10 0.65 -2.52 19.28
CA ASN A 10 0.13 -1.17 19.48
C ASN A 10 -1.32 -1.01 18.96
N LEU A 11 -1.66 -1.72 17.88
CA LEU A 11 -3.00 -1.75 17.31
C LEU A 11 -4.01 -2.40 18.26
N MET A 12 -3.66 -3.55 18.86
CA MET A 12 -4.52 -4.25 19.80
C MET A 12 -4.68 -3.45 21.10
N ASP A 13 -3.61 -2.81 21.58
CA ASP A 13 -3.65 -1.92 22.75
C ASP A 13 -4.55 -0.70 22.47
N THR A 14 -4.45 -0.13 21.27
CA THR A 14 -5.31 0.98 20.83
C THR A 14 -6.78 0.55 20.72
N HIS A 15 -7.05 -0.64 20.17
CA HIS A 15 -8.40 -1.20 20.10
C HIS A 15 -9.00 -1.38 21.50
N ASN A 16 -8.27 -2.02 22.41
CA ASN A 16 -8.74 -2.28 23.77
C ASN A 16 -8.99 -0.98 24.54
N ARG A 17 -8.11 0.01 24.37
CA ARG A 17 -8.32 1.36 24.93
C ARG A 17 -9.58 2.01 24.40
N LEU A 18 -9.81 2.00 23.07
CA LEU A 18 -10.99 2.61 22.47
C LEU A 18 -12.29 1.94 22.91
N VAL A 19 -12.30 0.61 23.02
CA VAL A 19 -13.46 -0.13 23.54
C VAL A 19 -13.72 0.22 25.02
N ALA A 20 -12.68 0.28 25.84
CA ALA A 20 -12.80 0.69 27.23
C ALA A 20 -13.32 2.14 27.37
N ASP A 21 -12.82 3.06 26.55
CA ASP A 21 -13.26 4.46 26.51
C ASP A 21 -14.74 4.56 26.11
N VAL A 22 -15.18 3.82 25.09
CA VAL A 22 -16.59 3.77 24.65
C VAL A 22 -17.51 3.28 25.78
N LEU A 23 -17.15 2.16 26.42
CA LEU A 23 -17.96 1.57 27.49
C LEU A 23 -18.01 2.47 28.73
N THR A 24 -16.87 3.07 29.10
CA THR A 24 -16.78 3.97 30.26
C THR A 24 -17.61 5.23 30.04
N ARG A 25 -17.51 5.85 28.87
CA ARG A 25 -18.30 7.05 28.53
C ARG A 25 -19.79 6.78 28.42
N TYR A 26 -20.17 5.63 27.87
CA TYR A 26 -21.58 5.22 27.83
C TYR A 26 -22.16 5.09 29.25
N ARG A 27 -21.40 4.51 30.18
CA ARG A 27 -21.79 4.44 31.61
C ARG A 27 -21.94 5.84 32.21
N THR A 28 -21.00 6.75 31.96
CA THR A 28 -21.07 8.14 32.44
C THR A 28 -22.29 8.88 31.87
N LEU A 29 -22.59 8.71 30.58
CA LEU A 29 -23.79 9.27 29.95
C LEU A 29 -25.08 8.77 30.61
N MET A 30 -25.18 7.46 30.88
CA MET A 30 -26.34 6.90 31.56
C MET A 30 -26.50 7.48 32.97
N MET A 31 -25.39 7.67 33.70
CA MET A 31 -25.38 8.29 35.02
C MET A 31 -25.84 9.75 34.98
N LEU A 32 -25.31 10.56 34.05
CA LEU A 32 -25.71 11.96 33.87
C LEU A 32 -27.20 12.08 33.49
N ALA A 33 -27.69 11.19 32.62
CA ALA A 33 -29.10 11.14 32.24
C ALA A 33 -30.01 10.81 33.43
N THR A 34 -29.60 9.88 34.31
CA THR A 34 -30.36 9.59 35.54
C THR A 34 -30.36 10.75 36.53
N ILE A 35 -29.24 11.47 36.65
CA ILE A 35 -29.13 12.67 37.51
C ILE A 35 -30.05 13.79 36.99
N GLN A 36 -30.15 13.97 35.67
CA GLN A 36 -31.10 14.93 35.08
C GLN A 36 -32.55 14.54 35.35
N ALA A 37 -32.91 13.26 35.14
CA ALA A 37 -34.27 12.77 35.35
C ALA A 37 -34.73 12.87 36.82
N GLU A 38 -33.82 12.65 37.76
CA GLU A 38 -34.08 12.84 39.19
C GLU A 38 -34.10 14.33 39.58
N GLY A 39 -33.22 15.14 38.99
CA GLY A 39 -33.14 16.58 39.24
C GLY A 39 -34.39 17.35 38.79
N GLU A 40 -34.97 16.95 37.66
CA GLU A 40 -36.21 17.54 37.12
C GLU A 40 -37.44 17.17 37.94
N ARG A 41 -37.45 15.99 38.60
CA ARG A 41 -38.52 15.57 39.51
C ARG A 41 -38.43 16.19 40.91
N ASN A 42 -37.22 16.52 41.37
CA ASN A 42 -36.95 16.94 42.75
C ASN A 42 -36.69 18.44 42.94
N ASN A 43 -37.02 19.30 41.98
CA ASN A 43 -36.72 20.75 42.02
C ASN A 43 -35.22 21.03 42.33
N ALA A 44 -34.31 20.28 41.68
CA ALA A 44 -32.88 20.49 41.87
C ALA A 44 -32.43 21.87 41.36
N ASN A 45 -31.35 22.41 41.94
CA ASN A 45 -30.78 23.71 41.56
C ASN A 45 -30.64 23.78 40.01
N PRO A 46 -31.24 24.78 39.32
CA PRO A 46 -31.18 24.89 37.87
C PRO A 46 -29.75 24.95 37.32
N GLU A 47 -28.80 25.46 38.12
CA GLU A 47 -27.37 25.46 37.78
C GLU A 47 -26.80 24.05 37.66
N ALA A 48 -27.21 23.12 38.54
CA ALA A 48 -26.76 21.73 38.51
C ALA A 48 -27.32 20.97 37.30
N ILE A 49 -28.56 21.26 36.92
CA ILE A 49 -29.20 20.68 35.72
C ILE A 49 -28.48 21.16 34.45
N ALA A 50 -28.16 22.45 34.37
CA ALA A 50 -27.42 23.04 33.25
C ALA A 50 -26.01 22.44 33.12
N VAL A 51 -25.27 22.31 34.23
CA VAL A 51 -23.94 21.68 34.24
C VAL A 51 -24.01 20.22 33.80
N THR A 52 -25.04 19.49 34.24
CA THR A 52 -25.24 18.09 33.82
C THR A 52 -25.53 18.00 32.33
N GLY A 53 -26.28 18.97 31.76
CA GLY A 53 -26.55 19.03 30.32
C GLY A 53 -25.30 19.34 29.48
N ILE A 54 -24.46 20.25 29.95
CA ILE A 54 -23.17 20.55 29.31
C ILE A 54 -22.25 19.32 29.37
N SER A 55 -22.18 18.67 30.54
CA SER A 55 -21.37 17.46 30.74
C SER A 55 -21.85 16.30 29.86
N MET A 56 -23.17 16.14 29.71
CA MET A 56 -23.74 15.11 28.84
C MET A 56 -23.36 15.34 27.38
N LYS A 57 -23.45 16.59 26.89
CA LYS A 57 -23.03 16.93 25.53
C LYS A 57 -21.54 16.67 25.29
N MET A 58 -20.69 17.05 26.24
CA MET A 58 -19.25 16.80 26.16
C MET A 58 -18.92 15.30 26.11
N GLU A 59 -19.58 14.49 26.94
CA GLU A 59 -19.38 13.03 26.92
C GLU A 59 -19.89 12.39 25.62
N PHE A 60 -20.95 12.93 24.99
CA PHE A 60 -21.38 12.48 23.66
C PHE A 60 -20.36 12.80 22.57
N ASP A 61 -19.78 14.01 22.57
CA ASP A 61 -18.77 14.41 21.61
C ASP A 61 -17.49 13.57 21.75
N CYS A 62 -17.09 13.27 22.99
CA CYS A 62 -15.98 12.37 23.26
C CYS A 62 -16.29 10.91 22.83
N LEU A 63 -17.48 10.39 23.13
CA LEU A 63 -17.91 9.06 22.69
C LEU A 63 -17.89 8.94 21.15
N TYR A 64 -18.43 9.94 20.47
CA TYR A 64 -18.44 10.00 19.01
C TYR A 64 -17.03 10.00 18.42
N THR A 65 -16.11 10.69 19.07
CA THR A 65 -14.69 10.73 18.69
C THR A 65 -14.04 9.36 18.88
N SER A 66 -14.25 8.67 20.01
CA SER A 66 -13.74 7.32 20.24
C SER A 66 -14.25 6.31 19.19
N VAL A 67 -15.52 6.41 18.79
CA VAL A 67 -16.09 5.56 17.72
C VAL A 67 -15.46 5.88 16.36
N LYS A 68 -15.22 7.16 16.03
CA LYS A 68 -14.49 7.54 14.80
C LYS A 68 -13.07 6.99 14.78
N GLU A 69 -12.37 7.05 15.91
CA GLU A 69 -11.03 6.49 16.04
C GLU A 69 -11.02 4.97 15.86
N LEU A 70 -12.04 4.26 16.36
CA LEU A 70 -12.21 2.83 16.13
C LEU A 70 -12.43 2.52 14.64
N LEU A 71 -13.22 3.34 13.95
CA LEU A 71 -13.46 3.18 12.52
C LEU A 71 -12.18 3.48 11.70
N ALA A 72 -11.43 4.52 12.08
CA ALA A 72 -10.13 4.81 11.50
C ALA A 72 -9.12 3.68 11.73
N LEU A 73 -9.15 3.03 12.91
CA LEU A 73 -8.36 1.85 13.21
C LEU A 73 -8.70 0.69 12.26
N SER A 74 -9.99 0.44 12.05
CA SER A 74 -10.46 -0.59 11.11
C SER A 74 -10.00 -0.33 9.68
N ARG A 75 -9.93 0.95 9.27
CA ARG A 75 -9.39 1.35 7.96
C ARG A 75 -7.90 1.06 7.88
N LYS A 76 -7.11 1.45 8.90
CA LYS A 76 -5.67 1.15 8.96
C LYS A 76 -5.40 -0.35 8.91
N ILE A 77 -6.21 -1.16 9.59
CA ILE A 77 -6.13 -2.62 9.53
C ILE A 77 -6.36 -3.08 8.09
N LYS A 78 -7.46 -2.67 7.45
CA LYS A 78 -7.75 -3.04 6.06
C LYS A 78 -6.65 -2.57 5.10
N GLU A 79 -6.08 -1.39 5.31
CA GLU A 79 -4.92 -0.90 4.55
C GLU A 79 -3.68 -1.77 4.77
N LEU A 80 -3.43 -2.27 5.99
CA LEU A 80 -2.37 -3.26 6.24
C LEU A 80 -2.64 -4.61 5.57
N TRP A 81 -3.91 -5.00 5.39
CA TRP A 81 -4.27 -6.21 4.65
C TRP A 81 -4.16 -6.02 3.13
N VAL A 82 -4.54 -4.85 2.62
CA VAL A 82 -4.55 -4.54 1.17
C VAL A 82 -3.18 -4.11 0.65
N PHE A 83 -2.42 -3.33 1.43
CA PHE A 83 -1.05 -2.91 1.13
C PHE A 83 0.00 -3.72 1.87
N GLY A 84 -0.42 -4.75 2.60
CA GLY A 84 0.49 -5.70 3.21
C GLY A 84 1.27 -6.44 2.13
N PRO A 85 2.58 -6.67 2.31
CA PRO A 85 3.32 -7.53 1.41
C PRO A 85 2.75 -8.95 1.56
N LEU A 86 1.83 -9.33 0.66
CA LEU A 86 1.28 -10.69 0.49
C LEU A 86 2.38 -11.77 0.45
N SER A 87 3.62 -11.36 0.20
CA SER A 87 4.82 -12.18 0.05
C SER A 87 5.66 -12.36 1.33
N ARG A 88 5.50 -11.56 2.40
CA ARG A 88 6.42 -11.62 3.56
C ARG A 88 6.10 -12.74 4.56
N GLY A 89 4.95 -13.42 4.40
CA GLY A 89 4.59 -14.59 5.21
C GLY A 89 5.37 -15.85 4.84
N ASP A 90 5.95 -15.92 3.64
CA ASP A 90 6.82 -16.99 3.21
C ASP A 90 8.22 -16.43 2.92
N PRO A 91 9.23 -16.68 3.78
CA PRO A 91 10.60 -16.20 3.54
C PRO A 91 11.18 -16.74 2.23
N ASN A 92 10.56 -17.77 1.64
CA ASN A 92 10.94 -18.35 0.36
C ASN A 92 10.03 -17.91 -0.80
N ALA A 93 9.10 -16.96 -0.63
CA ALA A 93 8.19 -16.55 -1.72
C ALA A 93 8.95 -16.09 -2.97
N ARG A 94 9.99 -15.25 -2.80
CA ARG A 94 10.84 -14.82 -3.92
C ARG A 94 11.63 -15.98 -4.54
N ALA A 95 12.21 -16.84 -3.70
CA ALA A 95 12.95 -18.01 -4.18
C ALA A 95 12.03 -19.02 -4.91
N LYS A 96 10.75 -19.11 -4.52
CA LYS A 96 9.73 -19.91 -5.21
C LYS A 96 9.34 -19.27 -6.52
N GLU A 97 9.12 -17.95 -6.57
CA GLU A 97 8.85 -17.21 -7.81
C GLU A 97 9.98 -17.38 -8.81
N GLU A 98 11.22 -17.15 -8.40
CA GLU A 98 12.42 -17.33 -9.23
C GLU A 98 12.62 -18.78 -9.70
N ARG A 99 12.10 -19.76 -8.94
CA ARG A 99 12.10 -21.16 -9.36
C ARG A 99 10.99 -21.41 -10.37
N ILE A 100 9.79 -20.89 -10.14
CA ILE A 100 8.66 -20.99 -11.06
C ILE A 100 9.02 -20.35 -12.40
N ASP A 101 9.65 -19.18 -12.42
CA ASP A 101 10.09 -18.52 -13.65
C ASP A 101 11.10 -19.37 -14.44
N ARG A 102 12.06 -19.98 -13.75
CA ARG A 102 13.04 -20.89 -14.37
C ARG A 102 12.37 -22.16 -14.92
N ASP A 103 11.46 -22.74 -14.15
CA ASP A 103 10.74 -23.95 -14.54
C ASP A 103 9.82 -23.67 -15.74
N VAL A 104 9.12 -22.52 -15.75
CA VAL A 104 8.29 -22.08 -16.88
C VAL A 104 9.15 -21.84 -18.13
N GLY A 105 10.31 -21.20 -18.00
CA GLY A 105 11.24 -21.02 -19.12
C GLY A 105 11.78 -22.35 -19.67
N ALA A 106 12.11 -23.30 -18.79
CA ALA A 106 12.57 -24.63 -19.19
C ALA A 106 11.47 -25.43 -19.91
N VAL A 107 10.23 -25.39 -19.40
CA VAL A 107 9.09 -26.05 -20.04
C VAL A 107 8.76 -25.40 -21.39
N ALA A 108 8.82 -24.07 -21.48
CA ALA A 108 8.60 -23.35 -22.74
C ALA A 108 9.65 -23.72 -23.79
N SER A 109 10.93 -23.76 -23.42
CA SER A 109 12.01 -24.18 -24.34
C SER A 109 11.89 -25.64 -24.77
N LEU A 110 11.50 -26.54 -23.84
CA LEU A 110 11.28 -27.95 -24.17
C LEU A 110 10.11 -28.11 -25.14
N LEU A 111 9.00 -27.40 -24.90
CA LEU A 111 7.84 -27.40 -25.78
C LEU A 111 8.18 -26.83 -27.16
N ASP A 112 8.96 -25.75 -27.22
CA ASP A 112 9.42 -25.15 -28.48
C ASP A 112 10.29 -26.13 -29.27
N SER A 113 11.21 -26.83 -28.61
CA SER A 113 12.05 -27.86 -29.26
C SER A 113 11.26 -29.05 -29.79
N LEU A 114 10.20 -29.47 -29.08
CA LEU A 114 9.33 -30.57 -29.51
C LEU A 114 8.44 -30.14 -30.67
N ASN A 115 7.92 -28.91 -30.62
CA ASN A 115 7.17 -28.32 -31.71
C ASN A 115 8.04 -28.18 -32.97
N ALA A 116 9.28 -27.69 -32.83
CA ALA A 116 10.24 -27.59 -33.92
C ALA A 116 10.52 -28.95 -34.57
N ALA A 117 10.78 -29.98 -33.77
CA ALA A 117 11.00 -31.33 -34.28
C ALA A 117 9.77 -31.92 -35.00
N GLY A 118 8.56 -31.66 -34.49
CA GLY A 118 7.32 -32.07 -35.13
C GLY A 118 7.06 -31.35 -36.45
N MET A 119 7.33 -30.05 -36.50
CA MET A 119 7.21 -29.23 -37.72
C MET A 119 8.25 -29.62 -38.77
N ASP A 120 9.48 -29.93 -38.37
CA ASP A 120 10.53 -30.46 -39.24
C ASP A 120 10.16 -31.80 -39.86
N ASP A 121 9.60 -32.73 -39.08
CA ASP A 121 9.13 -34.03 -39.61
C ASP A 121 7.99 -33.85 -40.62
N LEU A 122 7.03 -32.99 -40.30
CA LEU A 122 5.91 -32.69 -41.20
C LEU A 122 6.39 -32.02 -42.50
N ALA A 123 7.31 -31.07 -42.40
CA ALA A 123 7.89 -30.41 -43.57
C ALA A 123 8.63 -31.42 -44.46
N ARG A 124 9.47 -32.29 -43.88
CA ARG A 124 10.17 -33.35 -44.63
C ARG A 124 9.21 -34.29 -45.35
N ARG A 125 8.12 -34.69 -44.69
CA ARG A 125 7.08 -35.56 -45.28
C ARG A 125 6.33 -34.89 -46.44
N CYS A 126 6.19 -33.56 -46.40
CA CYS A 126 5.56 -32.77 -47.44
C CYS A 126 6.54 -32.24 -48.50
N GLY A 127 7.83 -32.62 -48.43
CA GLY A 127 8.86 -32.21 -49.39
C GLY A 127 9.38 -30.78 -49.22
N GLY A 128 9.16 -30.15 -48.07
CA GLY A 128 9.66 -28.81 -47.73
C GLY A 128 10.63 -28.81 -46.53
N SER A 129 11.18 -27.64 -46.22
CA SER A 129 11.95 -27.38 -44.99
C SER A 129 11.20 -26.38 -44.10
N TRP A 130 11.11 -26.67 -42.81
CA TRP A 130 10.56 -25.74 -41.82
C TRP A 130 11.67 -24.85 -41.29
N GLU A 131 11.35 -23.59 -41.02
CA GLU A 131 12.25 -22.64 -40.37
C GLU A 131 11.46 -21.93 -39.26
N PRO A 132 12.01 -21.84 -38.02
CA PRO A 132 11.33 -21.18 -36.91
C PRO A 132 11.20 -19.69 -37.22
N GLN A 133 9.96 -19.22 -37.37
CA GLN A 133 9.69 -17.83 -37.65
C GLN A 133 9.63 -17.04 -36.34
N GLY A 134 10.67 -16.23 -36.08
CA GLY A 134 10.63 -15.16 -35.08
C GLY A 134 11.40 -15.39 -33.79
N ALA A 135 12.73 -15.24 -33.86
CA ALA A 135 13.53 -14.75 -32.72
C ALA A 135 14.21 -13.40 -33.03
N GLY A 136 13.93 -12.79 -34.21
CA GLY A 136 14.67 -11.66 -34.76
C GLY A 136 13.96 -10.30 -34.77
N ASP A 137 12.64 -10.21 -34.56
CA ASP A 137 11.91 -8.95 -34.77
C ASP A 137 11.63 -8.12 -33.50
N ASP A 138 11.80 -8.69 -32.30
CA ASP A 138 11.54 -7.96 -31.05
C ASP A 138 12.71 -7.07 -30.58
N ALA A 139 13.91 -7.26 -31.13
CA ALA A 139 15.08 -6.41 -30.83
C ALA A 139 15.16 -5.13 -31.67
N SER A 140 14.43 -5.06 -32.79
CA SER A 140 14.47 -3.90 -33.70
C SER A 140 13.36 -2.87 -33.48
N SER A 141 12.35 -3.17 -32.66
CA SER A 141 11.20 -2.27 -32.46
C SER A 141 11.28 -1.34 -31.23
N THR A 142 12.23 -1.52 -30.30
CA THR A 142 12.37 -0.62 -29.13
C THR A 142 13.46 0.45 -29.27
N ALA A 143 14.29 0.40 -30.31
CA ALA A 143 15.33 1.43 -30.56
C ALA A 143 14.83 2.67 -31.32
N ALA A 144 13.61 2.66 -31.88
CA ALA A 144 13.09 3.73 -32.74
C ALA A 144 12.26 4.81 -32.00
N ALA A 145 12.12 4.75 -30.68
CA ALA A 145 11.34 5.70 -29.89
C ALA A 145 12.19 6.45 -28.87
N SER A 146 13.27 7.10 -29.30
CA SER A 146 13.97 8.15 -28.53
C SER A 146 14.76 9.08 -29.44
N THR A 147 14.08 9.79 -30.35
CA THR A 147 14.67 10.95 -31.03
C THR A 147 13.65 12.09 -31.07
N THR A 148 13.53 12.82 -29.96
CA THR A 148 13.22 14.27 -29.98
C THR A 148 13.49 14.84 -28.60
N VAL A 149 14.63 15.51 -28.41
CA VAL A 149 14.74 16.91 -27.96
C VAL A 149 16.18 17.33 -28.24
N THR A 150 16.38 18.06 -29.33
CA THR A 150 17.58 18.85 -29.60
C THR A 150 17.56 20.08 -28.68
N ALA A 151 18.39 20.07 -27.63
CA ALA A 151 18.74 21.27 -26.87
C ALA A 151 20.21 21.59 -27.16
N THR A 152 20.40 22.64 -27.95
CA THR A 152 21.66 23.31 -28.27
C THR A 152 22.50 23.58 -27.02
N THR A 153 23.73 23.09 -26.98
CA THR A 153 24.81 23.69 -26.16
C THR A 153 26.10 23.56 -26.95
N GLN A 154 26.45 24.63 -27.65
CA GLN A 154 27.72 24.80 -28.34
C GLN A 154 28.72 25.33 -27.31
N ALA A 155 29.62 24.46 -26.87
CA ALA A 155 30.83 24.83 -26.14
C ALA A 155 31.92 25.12 -27.18
N ASP A 156 32.28 26.39 -27.33
CA ASP A 156 33.50 26.80 -28.01
C ASP A 156 34.56 27.06 -26.95
N GLY A 157 35.65 26.30 -27.03
CA GLY A 157 36.84 26.55 -26.27
C GLY A 157 37.72 27.51 -27.04
N THR A 158 38.37 28.43 -26.33
CA THR A 158 39.83 28.56 -26.21
C THR A 158 40.17 30.03 -25.99
N SER A 159 41.14 30.25 -25.08
CA SER A 159 42.17 31.29 -25.18
C SER A 159 42.13 32.45 -24.18
N VAL A 160 42.97 32.30 -23.15
CA VAL A 160 44.07 33.22 -22.78
C VAL A 160 43.75 34.49 -21.94
N ALA A 161 44.62 34.64 -20.93
CA ALA A 161 45.16 35.86 -20.32
C ALA A 161 44.52 36.44 -19.04
N SER A 162 45.37 36.40 -18.01
CA SER A 162 45.79 37.55 -17.19
C SER A 162 44.84 38.12 -16.14
N GLY A 163 45.25 37.94 -14.87
CA GLY A 163 45.69 39.07 -14.07
C GLY A 163 44.66 39.73 -13.14
N THR A 164 44.90 39.54 -11.83
CA THR A 164 44.95 40.60 -10.80
C THR A 164 43.78 41.59 -10.68
N VAL A 165 43.10 41.57 -9.52
CA VAL A 165 43.11 42.59 -8.45
C VAL A 165 41.79 42.46 -7.67
N GLY A 166 41.90 41.97 -6.44
CA GLY A 166 40.91 42.21 -5.40
C GLY A 166 41.26 43.50 -4.67
N ARG A 167 40.28 44.39 -4.57
CA ARG A 167 40.20 45.38 -3.51
C ARG A 167 38.72 45.62 -3.18
#